data_AF-A0A1B6EUX7-F1
#
_entry.id   AF-A0A1B6EUX7-F1
#
_cell.length_a   1.000
_cell.length_b   1.000
_cell.length_c   1.000
_cell.angle_alpha   90.00
_cell.angle_beta   90.00
_cell.angle_gamma   90.00
#
_symmetry.space_group_name_H-M   'P 1'
#
loop_
_entity.id
_entity.type
_entity.pdbx_description
1 polymer ?
#
loop_
_entity_poly.entity_id
_entity_poly.type
_entity_poly.pdbx_seq_one_letter_code
_entity_poly.pdbx_strand_id
1 'polypeptide(L)'
;CADLTTQDMVVIIGGTNDMNQITYKNRQSAHDIPDQIHRFCQLNNHTNFVVVPMLHRFDLEGKHFINKEIPIVNKKLEGMSGFNVVDVTELRRQYFTQHGLHLNKMGKRLLSRKIVQAIGRTSVTSNSVSDISQGL
;
A
#
# COMPACT_ATOMS: atom_id res chain seq x y z
N CYS A 1 -8.74 4.53 24.08
CA CYS A 1 -8.14 4.76 22.76
C CYS A 1 -8.73 6.04 22.21
N ALA A 2 -7.96 6.83 21.47
CA ALA A 2 -8.56 7.89 20.66
C ALA A 2 -9.31 7.22 19.50
N ASP A 3 -10.55 7.63 19.25
CA ASP A 3 -11.30 7.21 18.08
C ASP A 3 -10.73 7.96 16.88
N LEU A 4 -10.20 7.23 15.90
CA LEU A 4 -9.73 7.82 14.64
C LEU A 4 -10.93 8.35 13.87
N THR A 5 -10.73 9.44 13.14
CA THR A 5 -11.80 10.10 12.38
C THR A 5 -11.37 10.35 10.94
N THR A 6 -12.23 10.99 10.16
CA THR A 6 -11.93 11.46 8.80
C THR A 6 -10.93 12.62 8.77
N GLN A 7 -10.52 13.15 9.93
CA GLN A 7 -9.40 14.10 10.04
C GLN A 7 -8.06 13.39 10.22
N ASP A 8 -8.09 12.11 10.58
CA ASP A 8 -6.92 11.29 10.80
C ASP A 8 -6.59 10.47 9.53
N MET A 9 -5.35 9.97 9.50
CA MET A 9 -4.89 9.09 8.45
C MET A 9 -4.12 7.91 9.01
N VAL A 10 -4.46 6.72 8.50
CA VAL A 10 -3.76 5.48 8.79
C VAL A 10 -2.95 5.07 7.57
N VAL A 11 -1.66 4.83 7.78
CA VAL A 11 -0.77 4.27 6.76
C VAL A 11 -0.54 2.79 7.03
N ILE A 12 -0.97 1.93 6.11
CA ILE A 12 -0.79 0.47 6.20
C ILE A 12 0.47 0.09 5.43
N ILE A 13 1.42 -0.52 6.13
CA ILE A 13 2.67 -1.06 5.56
C ILE A 13 2.80 -2.51 6.04
N GLY A 14 2.56 -3.48 5.17
CA GLY A 14 2.49 -4.89 5.56
C GLY A 14 2.53 -5.86 4.37
N GLY A 15 2.33 -7.15 4.64
CA GLY A 15 2.24 -8.21 3.61
C GLY A 15 3.55 -8.95 3.31
N THR A 16 4.71 -8.39 3.65
CA THR A 16 6.02 -9.03 3.32
C THR A 16 6.23 -10.34 4.09
N ASN A 17 5.84 -10.38 5.37
CA ASN A 17 5.96 -11.59 6.19
C ASN A 17 4.89 -12.63 5.84
N ASP A 18 3.70 -12.18 5.46
CA ASP A 18 2.61 -13.01 4.95
C ASP A 18 3.06 -13.73 3.66
N MET A 19 3.72 -13.00 2.75
CA MET A 19 4.34 -13.59 1.56
C MET A 19 5.45 -14.59 1.86
N ASN A 20 6.18 -14.45 2.98
CA ASN A 20 7.21 -15.42 3.37
C ASN A 20 6.62 -16.77 3.84
N GLN A 21 5.35 -16.79 4.25
CA GLN A 21 4.64 -18.02 4.63
C GLN A 21 4.04 -18.75 3.42
N ILE A 22 4.04 -18.10 2.25
CA ILE A 22 3.51 -18.65 1.01
C ILE A 22 4.60 -19.43 0.30
N THR A 23 4.23 -20.57 -0.27
CA THR A 23 5.06 -21.44 -1.09
C THR A 23 4.56 -21.45 -2.53
N TYR A 24 5.34 -22.02 -3.44
CA TYR A 24 4.92 -22.18 -4.83
C TYR A 24 3.60 -22.96 -4.97
N LYS A 25 3.33 -23.94 -4.09
CA LYS A 25 2.15 -24.81 -4.16
C LYS A 25 0.86 -24.10 -3.75
N ASN A 26 0.95 -23.08 -2.89
CA ASN A 26 -0.20 -22.30 -2.39
C ASN A 26 -0.08 -20.81 -2.74
N ARG A 27 0.59 -20.47 -3.85
CA ARG A 27 0.79 -19.07 -4.28
C ARG A 27 -0.51 -18.27 -4.40
N GLN A 28 -1.63 -18.94 -4.68
CA GLN A 28 -2.95 -18.31 -4.75
C GLN A 28 -3.37 -17.64 -3.42
N SER A 29 -2.87 -18.11 -2.27
CA SER A 29 -3.11 -17.47 -0.97
C SER A 29 -2.53 -16.06 -0.86
N ALA A 30 -1.61 -15.65 -1.76
CA ALA A 30 -1.14 -14.26 -1.84
C ALA A 30 -2.29 -13.28 -2.13
N HIS A 31 -3.34 -13.74 -2.79
CA HIS A 31 -4.50 -12.93 -3.15
C HIS A 31 -5.43 -12.62 -1.97
N ASP A 32 -5.24 -13.29 -0.83
CA ASP A 32 -5.99 -13.03 0.40
C ASP A 32 -5.50 -11.75 1.10
N ILE A 33 -4.21 -11.41 0.94
CA ILE A 33 -3.60 -10.19 1.51
C ILE A 33 -4.38 -8.92 1.12
N PRO A 34 -4.63 -8.62 -0.17
CA PRO A 34 -5.37 -7.43 -0.56
C PRO A 34 -6.83 -7.48 -0.10
N ASP A 35 -7.46 -8.66 -0.04
CA ASP A 35 -8.85 -8.80 0.43
C ASP A 35 -8.97 -8.50 1.93
N GLN A 36 -7.98 -8.93 2.73
CA GLN A 36 -7.91 -8.64 4.16
C GLN A 36 -7.70 -7.16 4.42
N ILE A 37 -6.78 -6.51 3.68
CA ILE A 37 -6.56 -5.06 3.76
C ILE A 37 -7.83 -4.30 3.38
N HIS A 38 -8.45 -4.65 2.26
CA HIS A 38 -9.68 -4.01 1.80
C HIS A 38 -10.82 -4.17 2.81
N ARG A 39 -11.05 -5.39 3.32
CA ARG A 39 -12.05 -5.64 4.36
C ARG A 39 -11.78 -4.80 5.62
N PHE A 40 -10.53 -4.70 6.05
CA PHE A 40 -10.15 -3.87 7.19
C PHE A 40 -10.50 -2.39 6.95
N CYS A 41 -10.15 -1.83 5.78
CA CYS A 41 -10.47 -0.44 5.46
C CYS A 41 -12.00 -0.21 5.39
N GLN A 42 -12.76 -1.13 4.78
CA GLN A 42 -14.22 -1.02 4.68
C GLN A 42 -14.91 -1.05 6.05
N LEU A 43 -14.45 -1.91 6.97
CA LEU A 43 -14.98 -1.99 8.33
C LEU A 43 -14.61 -0.76 9.19
N ASN A 44 -13.59 -0.02 8.80
CA ASN A 44 -13.10 1.16 9.52
C ASN A 44 -13.23 2.43 8.67
N ASN A 45 -14.29 2.54 7.86
CA ASN A 45 -14.52 3.65 6.93
C ASN A 45 -14.79 5.03 7.59
N HIS A 46 -14.71 5.10 8.92
CA HIS A 46 -14.73 6.32 9.70
C HIS A 46 -13.39 7.07 9.71
N THR A 47 -12.33 6.52 9.08
CA THR A 47 -11.02 7.18 8.90
C THR A 47 -10.46 6.97 7.49
N ASN A 48 -9.38 7.69 7.16
CA ASN A 48 -8.74 7.62 5.84
C ASN A 48 -7.56 6.64 5.85
N PHE A 49 -7.39 5.93 4.74
CA PHE A 49 -6.32 4.95 4.59
C PHE A 49 -5.41 5.24 3.40
N VAL A 50 -4.12 5.07 3.63
CA VAL A 50 -3.10 4.96 2.58
C VAL A 50 -2.40 3.62 2.72
N VAL A 51 -2.33 2.85 1.65
CA VAL A 51 -1.68 1.54 1.62
C VAL A 51 -0.38 1.63 0.85
N VAL A 52 0.72 1.20 1.48
CA VAL A 52 1.98 0.99 0.77
C VAL A 52 1.91 -0.39 0.10
N PRO A 53 1.99 -0.47 -1.24
CA PRO A 53 1.97 -1.76 -1.93
C PRO A 53 3.25 -2.56 -1.58
N MET A 54 3.20 -3.87 -1.79
CA MET A 54 4.35 -4.72 -1.51
C MET A 54 5.53 -4.35 -2.41
N LEU A 55 6.70 -4.21 -1.82
CA LEU A 55 7.92 -3.86 -2.54
C LEU A 55 8.56 -5.09 -3.16
N HIS A 56 9.24 -4.90 -4.29
CA HIS A 56 10.01 -5.95 -4.94
C HIS A 56 11.08 -6.53 -3.98
N ARG A 57 11.27 -7.86 -4.05
CA ARG A 57 12.17 -8.61 -3.17
C ARG A 57 13.51 -8.84 -3.86
N PHE A 58 14.44 -7.92 -3.65
CA PHE A 58 15.80 -8.00 -4.20
C PHE A 58 16.72 -8.97 -3.45
N ASP A 59 16.26 -9.48 -2.30
CA ASP A 59 16.90 -10.58 -1.56
C ASP A 59 16.62 -11.96 -2.16
N LEU A 60 15.61 -12.06 -3.03
CA LEU A 60 15.25 -13.28 -3.73
C LEU A 60 15.83 -13.27 -5.15
N GLU A 61 15.94 -14.46 -5.74
CA GLU A 61 16.27 -14.57 -7.16
C GLU A 61 15.23 -13.82 -8.02
N GLY A 62 15.66 -13.15 -9.10
CA GLY A 62 14.77 -12.35 -9.94
C GLY A 62 13.56 -13.12 -10.49
N LYS A 63 13.69 -14.44 -10.71
CA LYS A 63 12.61 -15.32 -11.19
C LYS A 63 11.81 -16.00 -10.07
N HIS A 64 12.13 -15.72 -8.80
CA HIS A 64 11.43 -16.29 -7.66
C HIS A 64 9.93 -15.96 -7.72
N PHE A 65 9.08 -16.93 -7.38
CA PHE A 65 7.63 -16.80 -7.59
C PHE A 65 7.03 -15.63 -6.81
N ILE A 66 7.53 -15.31 -5.62
CA ILE A 66 7.12 -14.12 -4.84
C ILE A 66 7.23 -12.84 -5.69
N ASN A 67 8.31 -12.65 -6.44
CA ASN A 67 8.48 -11.49 -7.32
C ASN A 67 7.50 -11.47 -8.50
N LYS A 68 6.91 -12.62 -8.87
CA LYS A 68 5.84 -12.72 -9.87
C LYS A 68 4.47 -12.43 -9.29
N GLU A 69 4.23 -12.79 -8.03
CA GLU A 69 2.96 -12.55 -7.33
C GLU A 69 2.81 -11.09 -6.87
N ILE A 70 3.91 -10.43 -6.45
CA ILE A 70 3.87 -9.04 -5.97
C ILE A 70 3.15 -8.08 -6.94
N PRO A 71 3.47 -8.04 -8.25
CA PRO A 71 2.75 -7.18 -9.20
C PRO A 71 1.25 -7.48 -9.30
N ILE A 72 0.87 -8.75 -9.18
CA ILE A 72 -0.54 -9.19 -9.27
C ILE A 72 -1.30 -8.71 -8.04
N VAL A 73 -0.72 -8.91 -6.85
CA VAL A 73 -1.30 -8.42 -5.60
C VAL A 73 -1.38 -6.90 -5.57
N ASN A 74 -0.33 -6.20 -5.98
CA ASN A 74 -0.31 -4.74 -6.02
C ASN A 74 -1.35 -4.18 -7.00
N LYS A 75 -1.49 -4.78 -8.18
CA LYS A 75 -2.53 -4.39 -9.14
C LYS A 75 -3.94 -4.60 -8.58
N LYS A 76 -4.15 -5.65 -7.78
CA LYS A 76 -5.42 -5.88 -7.08
C LYS A 76 -5.68 -4.79 -6.03
N LEU A 77 -4.66 -4.38 -5.25
CA LEU A 77 -4.77 -3.25 -4.33
C LEU A 77 -5.13 -1.94 -5.05
N GLU A 78 -4.47 -1.64 -6.17
CA GLU A 78 -4.71 -0.43 -6.96
C GLU A 78 -6.14 -0.33 -7.51
N GLY A 79 -6.80 -1.46 -7.74
CA GLY A 79 -8.18 -1.52 -8.22
C GLY A 79 -9.25 -1.48 -7.13
N MET A 80 -8.87 -1.47 -5.85
CA MET A 80 -9.80 -1.45 -4.72
C MET A 80 -10.11 -0.02 -4.25
N SER A 81 -11.31 0.18 -3.70
CA SER A 81 -11.73 1.46 -3.13
C SER A 81 -11.56 1.48 -1.60
N GLY A 82 -11.72 2.65 -0.98
CA GLY A 82 -11.62 2.81 0.47
C GLY A 82 -10.20 3.10 0.99
N PHE A 83 -9.22 3.21 0.09
CA PHE A 83 -7.87 3.67 0.41
C PHE A 83 -7.16 4.20 -0.84
N ASN A 84 -6.09 4.96 -0.64
CA ASN A 84 -5.16 5.33 -1.71
C ASN A 84 -3.92 4.44 -1.67
N VAL A 85 -3.42 4.02 -2.83
CA VAL A 85 -2.19 3.23 -2.93
C VAL A 85 -0.99 4.15 -3.21
N VAL A 86 0.09 3.96 -2.46
CA VAL A 86 1.34 4.70 -2.66
C VAL A 86 2.03 4.25 -3.95
N ASP A 87 2.38 5.20 -4.81
CA ASP A 87 3.23 4.93 -5.98
C ASP A 87 4.68 4.66 -5.55
N VAL A 88 5.13 3.42 -5.77
CA VAL A 88 6.46 2.92 -5.41
C VAL A 88 7.33 2.61 -6.63
N THR A 89 6.92 3.01 -7.84
CA THR A 89 7.61 2.66 -9.10
C THR A 89 9.09 3.11 -9.15
N GLU A 90 9.44 4.16 -8.41
CA GLU A 90 10.82 4.68 -8.31
C GLU A 90 11.72 3.86 -7.36
N LEU A 91 11.16 2.97 -6.51
CA LEU A 91 11.93 2.16 -5.56
C LEU A 91 12.67 1.00 -6.25
N ARG A 92 13.82 1.34 -6.82
CA ARG A 92 14.79 0.41 -7.44
C ARG A 92 15.79 -0.17 -6.42
N ARG A 93 16.58 -1.17 -6.86
CA ARG A 93 17.58 -1.91 -6.06
C ARG A 93 18.47 -1.04 -5.16
N GLN A 94 18.91 0.11 -5.64
CA GLN A 94 19.78 1.06 -4.92
C GLN A 94 19.13 1.68 -3.67
N TYR A 95 17.81 1.57 -3.52
CA TYR A 95 17.07 2.05 -2.35
C TYR A 95 16.91 0.97 -1.27
N PHE A 96 17.42 -0.24 -1.52
CA PHE A 96 17.41 -1.35 -0.57
C PHE A 96 18.78 -1.50 0.08
N THR A 97 18.79 -2.15 1.23
CA THR A 97 19.99 -2.60 1.93
C THR A 97 20.78 -3.61 1.08
N GLN A 98 21.97 -3.98 1.53
CA GLN A 98 22.80 -4.94 0.81
C GLN A 98 22.10 -6.28 0.59
N HIS A 99 21.34 -6.79 1.57
CA HIS A 99 20.63 -8.06 1.44
C HIS A 99 19.38 -7.96 0.57
N GLY A 100 18.79 -6.77 0.37
CA GLY A 100 17.75 -6.56 -0.66
C GLY A 100 16.29 -6.68 -0.19
N LEU A 101 16.05 -7.10 1.05
CA LEU A 101 14.70 -7.15 1.65
C LEU A 101 14.29 -5.78 2.21
N HIS A 102 15.14 -5.21 3.06
CA HIS A 102 14.83 -3.96 3.75
C HIS A 102 15.26 -2.74 2.95
N LEU A 103 14.54 -1.62 3.10
CA LEU A 103 14.94 -0.32 2.58
C LEU A 103 16.17 0.23 3.33
N ASN A 104 17.10 0.83 2.59
CA ASN A 104 18.20 1.58 3.18
C ASN A 104 17.76 3.00 3.56
N LYS A 105 18.68 3.84 4.04
CA LYS A 105 18.37 5.23 4.45
C LYS A 105 17.75 6.06 3.32
N MET A 106 18.25 5.90 2.08
CA MET A 106 17.71 6.61 0.92
C MET A 106 16.32 6.10 0.55
N GLY A 107 16.12 4.77 0.58
CA GLY A 107 14.82 4.16 0.29
C GLY A 107 13.75 4.55 1.28
N LYS A 108 14.07 4.56 2.59
CA LYS A 108 13.15 5.05 3.63
C LYS A 108 12.76 6.50 3.39
N ARG A 109 13.72 7.37 3.07
CA ARG A 109 13.44 8.78 2.73
C ARG A 109 12.56 8.93 1.48
N LEU A 110 12.80 8.14 0.44
CA LEU A 110 11.98 8.16 -0.77
C LEU A 110 10.56 7.68 -0.49
N LEU A 111 10.41 6.54 0.20
CA LEU A 111 9.10 6.01 0.58
C LEU A 111 8.31 7.01 1.44
N SER A 112 8.94 7.64 2.44
CA SER A 112 8.28 8.67 3.24
C SER A 112 7.74 9.83 2.40
N ARG A 113 8.48 10.30 1.39
CA ARG A 113 7.99 11.33 0.47
C ARG A 113 6.80 10.85 -0.36
N LYS A 114 6.86 9.61 -0.87
CA LYS A 114 5.77 9.01 -1.64
C LYS A 114 4.51 8.82 -0.79
N ILE A 115 4.65 8.44 0.48
CA ILE A 115 3.54 8.39 1.44
C ILE A 115 2.92 9.79 1.57
N VAL A 116 3.71 10.82 1.89
CA VAL A 116 3.21 12.21 2.03
C VAL A 116 2.49 12.70 0.77
N GLN A 117 3.00 12.36 -0.42
CA GLN A 117 2.32 12.67 -1.68
C GLN A 117 0.96 11.96 -1.80
N ALA A 118 0.85 10.70 -1.39
CA ALA A 118 -0.42 9.98 -1.37
C ALA A 118 -1.41 10.55 -0.34
N ILE A 119 -0.92 10.98 0.83
CA ILE A 119 -1.73 11.70 1.83
C ILE A 119 -2.37 12.93 1.20
N GLY A 120 -1.57 13.78 0.53
CA GLY A 120 -2.04 15.02 -0.10
C GLY A 120 -3.10 14.79 -1.19
N ARG A 121 -3.09 13.65 -1.88
CA ARG A 121 -4.13 13.28 -2.86
C ARG A 121 -5.47 12.94 -2.19
N THR A 122 -5.43 12.41 -0.96
CA THR A 122 -6.63 12.00 -0.21
C THR A 122 -7.44 13.22 0.23
N SER A 123 -6.77 14.30 0.67
CA SER A 123 -7.42 15.52 1.18
C SER A 123 -8.10 16.37 0.10
N VAL A 124 -7.77 16.19 -1.18
CA VAL A 124 -8.37 16.97 -2.28
C VAL A 124 -9.77 16.46 -2.65
N THR A 125 -10.06 15.17 -2.42
CA THR A 125 -11.37 14.57 -2.73
C THR A 125 -12.46 14.99 -1.74
N SER A 126 -12.08 15.41 -0.52
CA SER A 126 -13.02 15.85 0.54
C SER A 126 -13.64 17.23 0.27
N ASN A 127 -12.97 18.09 -0.51
CA ASN A 127 -13.38 19.49 -0.71
C ASN A 127 -14.20 19.73 -1.99
N SER A 128 -14.41 18.71 -2.83
CA SER A 128 -15.13 18.88 -4.12
C SER A 128 -16.63 18.53 -4.05
N VAL A 129 -17.16 18.16 -2.89
CA VAL A 129 -18.58 17.78 -2.70
C VAL A 129 -19.41 18.89 -2.03
N SER A 130 -18.80 19.96 -1.50
CA SER A 130 -19.53 21.04 -0.82
C SER A 130 -20.05 22.17 -1.72
N ASP A 131 -19.68 22.21 -3.01
CA ASP A 131 -19.93 23.38 -3.87
C ASP A 131 -21.10 23.22 -4.87
N ILE A 132 -21.90 22.15 -4.79
CA ILE A 132 -23.01 21.90 -5.75
C ILE A 132 -24.42 22.05 -5.12
N SER A 133 -24.56 22.29 -3.81
CA SER A 133 -25.88 22.38 -3.15
C SER A 133 -26.34 23.79 -2.76
N GLN A 134 -25.85 24.84 -3.41
CA GLN A 134 -26.50 26.16 -3.37
C GLN A 134 -26.67 26.73 -4.78
N GLY A 135 -27.81 26.42 -5.40
CA GLY A 135 -28.21 27.06 -6.65
C GLY A 135 -29.32 26.33 -7.40
N LEU A 136 -30.56 26.65 -6.99
CA LEU A 136 -31.89 26.47 -7.65
C LEU A 136 -32.86 25.56 -6.89
#